data_AF-A0A7W1U0F8-F1
#
_entry.id   AF-A0A7W1U0F8-F1
#
_cell.length_a   1.000
_cell.length_b   1.000
_cell.length_c   1.000
_cell.angle_alpha   90.00
_cell.angle_beta   90.00
_cell.angle_gamma   90.00
#
_symmetry.space_group_name_H-M   'P 1'
#
loop_
_entity.id
_entity.type
_entity.pdbx_description
1 polymer ?
#
loop_
_entity_poly.entity_id
_entity_poly.type
_entity_poly.pdbx_seq_one_letter_code
_entity_poly.pdbx_strand_id
1 'polypeptide(L)'
;MGLGACLLPAEVSAAGTEVDECSQEILLAHFPEPFVKETLANFSVPKDKWDTIVKALAARDKEIIKQVEEKASKMNPNPLRDPQQRQAASKIFHETRYESFASVMKANGISDDKQIKGMLDDIQQQKAQRFARCMQQHQSQQTQSTNTAPNATQTDPDDDDDDDEEDDKDRDNNKG
;
A
#
# COMPACT_ATOMS: atom_id res chain seq x y z
N MET A 1 -24.69 -1.70 63.52
CA MET A 1 -24.81 -0.98 62.24
C MET A 1 -23.41 -0.60 61.80
N GLY A 2 -22.99 -0.94 60.58
CA GLY A 2 -21.67 -0.60 60.05
C GLY A 2 -21.26 -1.55 58.92
N LEU A 3 -21.91 -1.43 57.77
CA LEU A 3 -21.58 -2.16 56.55
C LEU A 3 -20.36 -1.47 55.91
N GLY A 4 -19.20 -2.12 55.96
CA GLY A 4 -18.00 -1.71 55.24
C GLY A 4 -18.06 -2.21 53.80
N ALA A 5 -18.23 -1.29 52.85
CA ALA A 5 -18.16 -1.58 51.42
C ALA A 5 -16.70 -1.60 50.97
N CYS A 6 -16.17 -2.77 50.63
CA CYS A 6 -14.92 -2.88 49.90
C CYS A 6 -15.17 -2.54 48.42
N LEU A 7 -14.58 -1.43 47.98
CA LEU A 7 -14.47 -1.07 46.57
C LEU A 7 -13.75 -2.17 45.79
N LEU A 8 -14.36 -2.61 44.70
CA LEU A 8 -13.71 -3.41 43.66
C LEU A 8 -12.84 -2.50 42.79
N PRO A 9 -11.64 -2.94 42.35
CA PRO A 9 -10.90 -2.24 41.31
C PRO A 9 -11.60 -2.45 39.96
N ALA A 10 -11.90 -1.34 39.27
CA ALA A 10 -12.30 -1.36 37.88
C ALA A 10 -11.08 -1.71 37.02
N GLU A 11 -11.13 -2.83 36.32
CA GLU A 11 -10.18 -3.15 35.25
C GLU A 11 -10.38 -2.14 34.12
N VAL A 12 -9.43 -1.19 34.02
CA VAL A 12 -9.30 -0.32 32.85
C VAL A 12 -8.85 -1.20 31.70
N SER A 13 -9.81 -1.68 30.92
CA SER A 13 -9.54 -2.31 29.63
C SER A 13 -8.95 -1.24 28.71
N ALA A 14 -7.63 -1.27 28.55
CA ALA A 14 -6.93 -0.47 27.56
C ALA A 14 -7.34 -0.97 26.18
N ALA A 15 -8.37 -0.36 25.60
CA ALA A 15 -8.69 -0.48 24.20
C ALA A 15 -7.54 0.13 23.40
N GLY A 16 -6.55 -0.70 23.07
CA GLY A 16 -5.57 -0.35 22.05
C GLY A 16 -6.33 -0.04 20.78
N THR A 17 -6.22 1.19 20.29
CA THR A 17 -6.62 1.54 18.94
C THR A 17 -5.75 0.73 17.99
N GLU A 18 -6.21 -0.45 17.60
CA GLU A 18 -5.58 -1.23 16.55
C GLU A 18 -5.66 -0.39 15.26
N VAL A 19 -4.50 0.04 14.79
CA VAL A 19 -4.40 0.73 13.51
C VAL A 19 -4.74 -0.31 12.45
N ASP A 20 -5.89 -0.18 11.78
CA ASP A 20 -6.26 -1.06 10.67
C ASP A 20 -5.30 -0.82 9.49
N GLU A 21 -4.27 -1.64 9.41
CA GLU A 21 -3.23 -1.59 8.40
C GLU A 21 -3.75 -1.89 6.97
N CYS A 22 -4.98 -2.41 6.85
CA CYS A 22 -5.67 -2.61 5.58
C CYS A 22 -6.66 -1.49 5.24
N SER A 23 -6.75 -0.45 6.09
CA SER A 23 -7.57 0.71 5.79
C SER A 23 -7.10 1.40 4.50
N GLN A 24 -8.08 1.83 3.70
CA GLN A 24 -7.84 2.53 2.44
C GLN A 24 -6.97 3.77 2.64
N GLU A 25 -7.13 4.49 3.75
CA GLU A 25 -6.35 5.69 4.07
C GLU A 25 -4.84 5.40 4.16
N ILE A 26 -4.45 4.33 4.86
CA ILE A 26 -3.04 3.94 5.03
C ILE A 26 -2.43 3.49 3.69
N LEU A 27 -3.21 2.80 2.86
CA LEU A 27 -2.75 2.32 1.56
C LEU A 27 -2.59 3.45 0.53
N LEU A 28 -3.42 4.49 0.63
CA LEU A 28 -3.39 5.63 -0.30
C LEU A 28 -2.38 6.72 0.07
N ALA A 29 -2.12 6.95 1.37
CA ALA A 29 -1.12 7.91 1.81
C ALA A 29 0.26 7.65 1.16
N HIS A 30 0.98 8.69 0.73
CA HIS A 30 2.31 8.50 0.16
C HIS A 30 3.36 8.18 1.23
N PHE A 31 3.18 8.73 2.43
CA PHE A 31 4.03 8.50 3.61
C PHE A 31 3.23 8.08 4.85
N PRO A 32 2.61 6.89 4.86
CA PRO A 32 1.83 6.41 6.01
C PRO A 32 2.71 6.24 7.24
N GLU A 33 2.25 6.77 8.37
CA GLU A 33 3.01 6.82 9.63
C GLU A 33 3.58 5.45 10.07
N PRO A 34 2.82 4.34 10.03
CA PRO A 34 3.35 3.03 10.44
C PRO A 34 4.60 2.63 9.64
N PHE A 35 4.56 2.78 8.32
CA PHE A 35 5.67 2.38 7.44
C PHE A 35 6.84 3.33 7.52
N VAL A 36 6.58 4.63 7.74
CA VAL A 36 7.64 5.61 8.01
C VAL A 36 8.37 5.23 9.30
N LYS A 37 7.66 4.97 10.41
CA LYS A 37 8.29 4.60 11.69
C LYS A 37 9.08 3.30 11.61
N GLU A 38 8.55 2.29 10.93
CA GLU A 38 9.27 1.02 10.68
C GLU A 38 10.55 1.26 9.87
N THR A 39 10.47 2.04 8.80
CA THR A 39 11.64 2.42 7.98
C THR A 39 12.68 3.17 8.80
N LEU A 40 12.27 4.15 9.61
CA LEU A 40 13.19 4.90 10.48
C LEU A 40 13.92 3.98 11.47
N ALA A 41 13.23 2.94 11.97
CA ALA A 41 13.84 1.91 12.79
C ALA A 41 14.88 1.08 12.01
N ASN A 42 14.50 0.57 10.83
CA ASN A 42 15.34 -0.26 9.98
C ASN A 42 16.64 0.44 9.55
N PHE A 43 16.57 1.76 9.33
CA PHE A 43 17.70 2.59 8.94
C PHE A 43 18.42 3.25 10.14
N SER A 44 18.13 2.81 11.36
CA SER A 44 18.78 3.28 12.59
C SER A 44 18.73 4.80 12.79
N VAL A 45 17.63 5.44 12.37
CA VAL A 45 17.43 6.87 12.58
C VAL A 45 17.15 7.12 14.08
N PRO A 46 17.79 8.13 14.70
CA PRO A 46 17.55 8.46 16.12
C PRO A 46 16.06 8.71 16.44
N LYS A 47 15.55 8.05 17.49
CA LYS A 47 14.12 8.08 17.87
C LYS A 47 13.59 9.48 18.17
N ASP A 48 14.43 10.36 18.69
CA ASP A 48 14.12 11.77 18.97
C ASP A 48 13.71 12.56 17.70
N LYS A 49 14.09 12.08 16.51
CA LYS A 49 13.72 12.70 15.24
C LYS A 49 12.43 12.16 14.63
N TRP A 50 11.92 11.02 15.11
CA TRP A 50 10.84 10.30 14.42
C TRP A 50 9.56 11.12 14.33
N ASP A 51 9.11 11.70 15.43
CA ASP A 51 7.87 12.49 15.44
C ASP A 51 7.97 13.72 14.54
N THR A 52 9.14 14.38 14.52
CA THR A 52 9.40 15.52 13.65
C THR A 52 9.36 15.11 12.17
N ILE A 53 10.00 13.99 11.83
CA ILE A 53 10.02 13.45 10.47
C ILE A 53 8.62 13.04 10.02
N VAL A 54 7.90 12.28 10.84
CA VAL A 54 6.53 11.80 10.55
C VAL A 54 5.60 12.98 10.31
N LYS A 55 5.60 13.99 11.18
CA LYS A 55 4.77 15.19 11.02
C LYS A 55 5.13 15.97 9.75
N ALA A 56 6.42 16.12 9.46
CA ALA A 56 6.87 16.81 8.27
C ALA A 56 6.48 16.05 6.97
N LEU A 57 6.60 14.72 6.95
CA LEU A 57 6.17 13.90 5.82
C LEU A 57 4.66 13.95 5.62
N ALA A 58 3.86 13.90 6.70
CA ALA A 58 2.40 14.05 6.62
C ALA A 58 1.98 15.42 6.06
N ALA A 59 2.74 16.49 6.37
CA ALA A 59 2.51 17.79 5.76
C ALA A 59 2.89 17.82 4.26
N ARG A 60 3.98 17.14 3.87
CA ARG A 60 4.37 17.02 2.45
C ARG A 60 3.40 16.18 1.64
N ASP A 61 2.82 15.15 2.24
CA ASP A 61 1.85 14.24 1.61
C ASP A 61 0.70 15.02 0.93
N LYS A 62 0.16 16.01 1.64
CA LYS A 62 -0.93 16.89 1.18
C LYS A 62 -0.55 17.77 -0.01
N GLU A 63 0.73 18.01 -0.23
CA GLU A 63 1.23 18.91 -1.28
C GLU A 63 1.72 18.15 -2.52
N ILE A 64 1.90 16.82 -2.46
CA ILE A 64 2.48 16.04 -3.57
C ILE A 64 1.65 16.19 -4.85
N ILE A 65 0.32 16.02 -4.78
CA ILE A 65 -0.54 16.10 -5.96
C ILE A 65 -0.42 17.47 -6.64
N LYS A 66 -0.49 18.55 -5.85
CA LYS A 66 -0.34 19.92 -6.33
C LYS A 66 1.02 20.14 -7.01
N GLN A 67 2.10 19.63 -6.43
CA GLN A 67 3.44 19.74 -7.03
C GLN A 67 3.55 18.95 -8.34
N VAL A 68 2.94 17.77 -8.41
CA VAL A 68 2.89 16.96 -9.64
C VAL A 68 2.13 17.69 -10.75
N GLU A 69 0.98 18.25 -10.42
CA GLU A 69 0.18 19.07 -11.35
C GLU A 69 0.95 20.30 -11.83
N GLU A 70 1.61 21.01 -10.92
CA GLU A 70 2.42 22.18 -11.25
C GLU A 70 3.57 21.81 -12.20
N LYS A 71 4.30 20.72 -11.93
CA LYS A 71 5.39 20.24 -12.79
C LYS A 71 4.87 19.80 -14.16
N ALA A 72 3.79 19.03 -14.20
CA ALA A 72 3.21 18.56 -15.45
C ALA A 72 2.63 19.70 -16.31
N SER A 73 2.09 20.76 -15.69
CA SER A 73 1.57 21.94 -16.40
C SER A 73 2.64 22.69 -17.20
N LYS A 74 3.91 22.53 -16.82
CA LYS A 74 5.08 23.15 -17.49
C LYS A 74 5.61 22.30 -18.67
N MET A 75 5.05 21.12 -18.90
CA MET A 75 5.44 20.23 -19.99
C MET A 75 4.43 20.28 -21.14
N ASN A 76 4.91 20.15 -22.39
CA ASN A 76 4.07 20.15 -23.58
C ASN A 76 4.35 18.91 -24.45
N PRO A 77 3.37 18.00 -24.65
CA PRO A 77 2.03 18.04 -24.08
C PRO A 77 2.05 17.80 -22.56
N ASN A 78 0.98 18.19 -21.86
CA ASN A 78 0.87 17.90 -20.42
C ASN A 78 0.69 16.39 -20.21
N PRO A 79 1.64 15.70 -19.55
CA PRO A 79 1.63 14.24 -19.45
C PRO A 79 0.50 13.69 -18.59
N LEU A 80 -0.16 14.52 -17.77
CA LEU A 80 -1.35 14.12 -17.00
C LEU A 80 -2.64 14.16 -17.84
N ARG A 81 -2.60 14.70 -19.06
CA ARG A 81 -3.77 14.84 -19.95
C ARG A 81 -3.79 13.84 -21.09
N ASP A 82 -2.69 13.12 -21.30
CA ASP A 82 -2.50 12.20 -22.41
C ASP A 82 -2.18 10.77 -21.88
N PRO A 83 -3.07 9.79 -22.09
CA PRO A 83 -2.81 8.40 -21.72
C PRO A 83 -1.56 7.78 -22.36
N GLN A 84 -1.08 8.30 -23.50
CA GLN A 84 0.18 7.85 -24.12
C GLN A 84 1.41 8.28 -23.31
N GLN A 85 1.26 9.25 -22.42
CA GLN A 85 2.33 9.80 -21.59
C GLN A 85 2.33 9.29 -20.15
N ARG A 86 1.66 8.15 -19.88
CA ARG A 86 1.65 7.51 -18.55
C ARG A 86 3.04 7.35 -17.94
N GLN A 87 4.05 7.00 -18.74
CA GLN A 87 5.42 6.87 -18.24
C GLN A 87 6.00 8.23 -17.79
N ALA A 88 5.75 9.30 -18.54
CA ALA A 88 6.17 10.65 -18.16
C ALA A 88 5.41 11.14 -16.92
N ALA A 89 4.10 10.88 -16.82
CA ALA A 89 3.29 11.18 -15.64
C ALA A 89 3.80 10.44 -14.40
N SER A 90 4.08 9.14 -14.54
CA SER A 90 4.65 8.29 -13.48
C SER A 90 6.01 8.80 -13.03
N LYS A 91 6.88 9.18 -13.97
CA LYS A 91 8.19 9.76 -13.67
C LYS A 91 8.06 11.04 -12.82
N ILE A 92 7.21 11.98 -13.21
CA ILE A 92 7.00 13.23 -12.46
C ILE A 92 6.49 12.94 -11.05
N PHE A 93 5.56 12.00 -10.93
CA PHE A 93 5.02 11.58 -9.64
C PHE A 93 6.12 11.01 -8.74
N HIS A 94 6.93 10.07 -9.25
CA HIS A 94 8.02 9.46 -8.50
C HIS A 94 9.11 10.47 -8.12
N GLU A 95 9.50 11.36 -9.03
CA GLU A 95 10.47 12.43 -8.76
C GLU A 95 9.97 13.38 -7.69
N THR A 96 8.71 13.82 -7.77
CA THR A 96 8.11 14.73 -6.78
C THR A 96 8.01 14.11 -5.41
N ARG A 97 7.61 12.84 -5.33
CA ARG A 97 7.59 12.09 -4.08
C ARG A 97 8.99 11.94 -3.49
N TYR A 98 10.00 11.62 -4.32
CA TYR A 98 11.39 11.53 -3.87
C TYR A 98 11.92 12.88 -3.37
N GLU A 99 11.72 13.96 -4.11
CA GLU A 99 12.14 15.30 -3.69
C GLU A 99 11.50 15.72 -2.36
N SER A 100 10.20 15.47 -2.21
CA SER A 100 9.47 15.74 -0.96
C SER A 100 10.04 14.95 0.22
N PHE A 101 10.30 13.65 0.02
CA PHE A 101 10.89 12.78 1.04
C PHE A 101 12.31 13.22 1.38
N ALA A 102 13.16 13.40 0.36
CA ALA A 102 14.55 13.81 0.51
C ALA A 102 14.69 15.15 1.21
N SER A 103 13.81 16.12 0.91
CA SER A 103 13.79 17.42 1.60
C SER A 103 13.59 17.26 3.11
N VAL A 104 12.66 16.40 3.54
CA VAL A 104 12.42 16.15 4.96
C VAL A 104 13.59 15.41 5.60
N MET A 105 14.12 14.38 4.95
CA MET A 105 15.28 13.63 5.46
C MET A 105 16.49 14.55 5.65
N LYS A 106 16.81 15.37 4.64
CA LYS A 106 17.93 16.32 4.67
C LYS A 106 17.76 17.38 5.77
N ALA A 107 16.56 17.90 5.95
CA ALA A 107 16.25 18.83 7.03
C ALA A 107 16.45 18.23 8.44
N ASN A 108 16.42 16.90 8.56
CA ASN A 108 16.63 16.17 9.81
C ASN A 108 18.02 15.54 9.91
N GLY A 109 18.97 15.96 9.05
CA GLY A 109 20.37 15.54 9.11
C GLY A 109 20.66 14.18 8.47
N ILE A 110 19.75 13.64 7.67
CA ILE A 110 19.98 12.45 6.83
C ILE A 110 20.27 12.96 5.42
N SER A 111 21.54 13.03 5.03
CA SER A 111 21.97 13.66 3.77
C SER A 111 22.52 12.69 2.72
N ASP A 112 22.72 11.41 3.08
CA ASP A 112 23.20 10.41 2.13
C ASP A 112 22.08 10.03 1.14
N ASP A 113 22.26 10.37 -0.14
CA ASP A 113 21.23 10.17 -1.16
C ASP A 113 20.89 8.68 -1.37
N LYS A 114 21.85 7.77 -1.17
CA LYS A 114 21.63 6.33 -1.27
C LYS A 114 20.76 5.82 -0.12
N GLN A 115 21.03 6.27 1.10
CA GLN A 115 20.23 6.00 2.28
C GLN A 115 18.81 6.54 2.10
N ILE A 116 18.66 7.80 1.68
CA ILE A 116 17.35 8.42 1.44
C ILE A 116 16.55 7.61 0.40
N LYS A 117 17.19 7.23 -0.71
CA LYS A 117 16.55 6.40 -1.72
C LYS A 117 16.13 5.03 -1.15
N GLY A 118 17.04 4.37 -0.44
CA GLY A 118 16.76 3.08 0.20
C GLY A 118 15.60 3.15 1.20
N MET A 119 15.50 4.22 1.98
CA MET A 119 14.37 4.42 2.90
C MET A 119 13.05 4.61 2.16
N LEU A 120 13.04 5.39 1.07
CA LEU A 120 11.83 5.56 0.27
C LEU A 120 11.40 4.24 -0.37
N ASP A 121 12.35 3.46 -0.88
CA ASP A 121 12.10 2.15 -1.49
C ASP A 121 11.55 1.15 -0.46
N ASP A 122 12.09 1.15 0.77
CA ASP A 122 11.59 0.34 1.90
C ASP A 122 10.11 0.66 2.21
N ILE A 123 9.75 1.95 2.29
CA ILE A 123 8.34 2.36 2.48
C ILE A 123 7.46 1.81 1.35
N GLN A 124 7.88 1.93 0.08
CA GLN A 124 7.10 1.41 -1.04
C GLN A 124 6.97 -0.11 -1.02
N GLN A 125 8.03 -0.82 -0.61
CA GLN A 125 8.01 -2.26 -0.46
C GLN A 125 7.05 -2.71 0.66
N GLN A 126 7.10 -2.05 1.82
CA GLN A 126 6.16 -2.29 2.91
C GLN A 126 4.71 -2.09 2.45
N LYS A 127 4.44 -0.98 1.73
CA LYS A 127 3.12 -0.73 1.13
C LYS A 127 2.67 -1.86 0.20
N ALA A 128 3.52 -2.30 -0.71
CA ALA A 128 3.19 -3.35 -1.67
C ALA A 128 2.90 -4.69 -0.97
N GLN A 129 3.72 -5.07 0.01
CA GLN A 129 3.53 -6.28 0.80
C GLN A 129 2.23 -6.26 1.60
N ARG A 130 1.91 -5.10 2.21
CA ARG A 130 0.66 -4.91 2.96
C ARG A 130 -0.56 -4.96 2.04
N PHE A 131 -0.51 -4.27 0.91
CA PHE A 131 -1.57 -4.32 -0.09
C PHE A 131 -1.84 -5.75 -0.56
N ALA A 132 -0.80 -6.51 -0.92
CA ALA A 132 -0.93 -7.90 -1.33
C ALA A 132 -1.58 -8.76 -0.24
N ARG A 133 -1.19 -8.57 1.02
CA ARG A 133 -1.76 -9.28 2.17
C ARG A 133 -3.24 -8.94 2.38
N CYS A 134 -3.61 -7.66 2.33
CA CYS A 134 -4.99 -7.22 2.48
C CYS A 134 -5.87 -7.80 1.37
N MET A 135 -5.39 -7.79 0.12
CA MET A 135 -6.11 -8.40 -1.02
C MET A 135 -6.37 -9.90 -0.82
N GLN A 136 -5.39 -10.65 -0.31
CA GLN A 136 -5.57 -12.08 -0.01
C GLN A 136 -6.64 -12.31 1.07
N GLN A 137 -6.63 -11.51 2.14
CA GLN A 137 -7.60 -11.61 3.23
C GLN A 137 -9.03 -11.31 2.76
N HIS A 138 -9.23 -10.32 1.90
CA HIS A 138 -10.54 -10.01 1.32
C HIS A 138 -11.06 -11.15 0.42
N GLN A 139 -10.19 -11.82 -0.35
CA GLN A 139 -10.58 -12.98 -1.17
C GLN A 139 -10.99 -14.20 -0.31
N SER A 140 -10.29 -14.44 0.80
CA SER A 140 -10.61 -15.54 1.72
C SER A 140 -11.89 -15.29 2.53
N GLN A 141 -12.23 -14.04 2.83
CA GLN A 141 -13.47 -13.69 3.54
C GLN A 141 -14.72 -13.80 2.63
N GLN A 142 -14.59 -13.48 1.34
CA GLN A 142 -15.69 -13.63 0.38
C GLN A 142 -16.03 -15.11 0.08
N THR A 143 -15.06 -16.02 0.18
CA THR A 143 -15.26 -17.46 -0.07
C THR A 143 -15.84 -18.23 1.12
N GLN A 144 -15.83 -17.67 2.33
CA GLN A 144 -16.42 -18.33 3.52
C GLN A 144 -17.88 -17.96 3.79
N SER A 145 -18.43 -16.92 3.14
CA SER A 145 -19.82 -16.49 3.32
C SER A 145 -20.85 -17.20 2.43
N THR A 146 -20.45 -18.19 1.62
CA THR A 146 -21.36 -18.98 0.75
C THR A 146 -21.61 -20.42 1.21
N ASN A 147 -21.03 -20.88 2.32
CA ASN A 147 -21.32 -22.22 2.84
C ASN A 147 -22.41 -22.19 3.91
N THR A 148 -23.65 -21.92 3.51
CA THR A 148 -24.84 -22.31 4.28
C THR A 148 -25.81 -23.06 3.37
N ALA A 149 -25.80 -24.38 3.57
CA ALA A 149 -26.75 -25.43 3.16
C ALA A 149 -26.83 -25.86 1.67
N PRO A 150 -26.51 -27.13 1.33
CA PRO A 150 -27.12 -27.80 0.21
C PRO A 150 -28.51 -28.31 0.66
N ASN A 151 -29.58 -27.74 0.11
CA ASN A 151 -30.88 -28.42 0.07
C ASN A 151 -31.13 -28.87 -1.37
N ALA A 152 -31.36 -30.16 -1.53
CA ALA A 152 -31.44 -30.86 -2.81
C ALA A 152 -32.62 -30.41 -3.67
N THR A 153 -32.43 -30.38 -4.99
CA THR A 153 -33.42 -30.85 -5.99
C THR A 153 -32.67 -31.17 -7.29
N GLN A 154 -32.80 -32.43 -7.73
CA GLN A 154 -32.38 -32.94 -9.04
C GLN A 154 -33.17 -32.29 -10.17
N THR A 155 -32.50 -32.01 -11.29
CA THR A 155 -33.01 -32.24 -12.66
C THR A 155 -31.81 -32.43 -13.60
N ASP A 156 -31.60 -33.68 -14.05
CA ASP A 156 -31.12 -34.00 -15.41
C ASP A 156 -32.22 -33.62 -16.41
N PRO A 157 -31.96 -33.28 -17.70
CA PRO A 157 -31.07 -34.05 -18.59
C PRO A 157 -30.22 -33.24 -19.60
N ASP A 158 -29.26 -33.95 -20.20
CA ASP A 158 -28.73 -33.86 -21.58
C ASP A 158 -28.64 -32.49 -22.26
N ASP A 159 -27.40 -32.04 -22.54
CA ASP A 159 -27.05 -31.41 -23.82
C ASP A 159 -25.55 -31.65 -24.09
N ASP A 160 -25.31 -32.54 -25.05
CA ASP A 160 -24.08 -32.64 -25.82
C ASP A 160 -23.80 -31.28 -26.49
N ASP A 161 -22.57 -30.80 -26.44
CA ASP A 161 -21.97 -30.18 -27.63
C ASP A 161 -20.44 -30.13 -27.48
N ASP A 162 -19.83 -30.64 -28.54
CA ASP A 162 -18.43 -30.85 -28.84
C ASP A 162 -17.60 -29.54 -28.95
N ASP A 163 -16.32 -29.76 -29.24
CA ASP A 163 -15.33 -28.83 -29.82
C ASP A 163 -14.47 -28.03 -28.84
N ASP A 164 -13.22 -28.49 -28.67
CA ASP A 164 -12.13 -27.83 -29.40
C ASP A 164 -10.85 -28.68 -29.42
N GLU A 165 -10.35 -28.85 -30.64
CA GLU A 165 -9.25 -29.71 -31.06
C GLU A 165 -7.89 -29.32 -30.46
N GLU A 166 -7.10 -30.34 -30.14
CA GLU A 166 -5.66 -30.22 -29.98
C GLU A 166 -5.01 -30.03 -31.36
N ASP A 167 -4.41 -28.86 -31.61
CA ASP A 167 -3.61 -28.62 -32.81
C ASP A 167 -2.14 -28.40 -32.42
N ASP A 168 -1.43 -29.53 -32.35
CA ASP A 168 0.03 -29.67 -32.43
C ASP A 168 0.59 -28.96 -33.67
N LYS A 169 1.52 -28.01 -33.49
CA LYS A 169 2.58 -27.73 -34.49
C LYS A 169 3.91 -27.40 -33.82
N ASP A 170 4.58 -28.43 -33.33
CA ASP A 170 6.04 -28.48 -33.28
C ASP A 170 6.60 -28.34 -34.71
N ARG A 171 7.25 -27.22 -34.99
CA ARG A 171 8.13 -27.07 -36.16
C ARG A 171 9.56 -26.92 -35.69
N ASP A 172 10.15 -28.09 -35.42
CA ASP A 172 11.57 -28.31 -35.59
C ASP A 172 11.97 -27.99 -37.05
N ASN A 173 12.97 -27.13 -37.23
CA ASN A 173 13.82 -27.24 -38.41
C ASN A 173 15.22 -26.69 -38.12
N ASN A 174 16.11 -27.61 -37.77
CA ASN A 174 17.54 -27.48 -37.79
C ASN A 174 18.10 -28.08 -39.09
N LYS A 175 18.78 -27.27 -39.91
CA LYS A 175 19.84 -27.61 -40.88
C LYS A 175 20.15 -26.32 -41.65
N GLY A 176 21.38 -25.88 -41.87
CA GLY A 176 22.66 -26.58 -41.96
C GLY A 176 23.43 -25.85 -43.06
#